data_AF-A0A9E3QUS7-F1
#
_entry.id   AF-A0A9E3QUS7-F1
#
_cell.length_a   1.000
_cell.length_b   1.000
_cell.length_c   1.000
_cell.angle_alpha   90.00
_cell.angle_beta   90.00
_cell.angle_gamma   90.00
#
_symmetry.space_group_name_H-M   'P 1'
#
loop_
_entity.id
_entity.type
_entity.pdbx_description
1 polymer ?
#
loop_
_entity_poly.entity_id
_entity_poly.type
_entity_poly.pdbx_seq_one_letter_code
_entity_poly.pdbx_strand_id
1 'polypeptide(L)' 'GRDWAAIRKRMRELGVGRYWIEGEPGGPARFRCTLPVAGQRGVAQQFEAEGEDALQAAETALRRAALWKATESE' A
#
# COMPACT_ATOMS: atom_id res chain seq x y z
N GLY A 1 1.70 -16.10 -7.55
CA GLY A 1 2.88 -15.44 -8.16
C GLY A 1 2.51 -14.29 -9.09
N ARG A 2 1.41 -14.45 -9.84
CA ARG A 2 0.75 -13.41 -10.64
C ARG A 2 0.15 -12.28 -9.78
N ASP A 3 -0.21 -12.61 -8.55
CA ASP A 3 -0.89 -11.74 -7.57
C ASP A 3 0.03 -10.61 -7.10
N TRP A 4 1.26 -10.95 -6.72
CA TRP A 4 2.27 -9.95 -6.38
C TRP A 4 2.68 -9.05 -7.54
N ALA A 5 2.58 -9.53 -8.79
CA ALA A 5 2.79 -8.68 -9.95
C ALA A 5 1.69 -7.61 -10.09
N ALA A 6 0.44 -7.97 -9.79
CA ALA A 6 -0.68 -7.01 -9.73
C ALA A 6 -0.50 -6.00 -8.58
N ILE A 7 -0.09 -6.45 -7.39
CA ILE A 7 0.23 -5.57 -6.26
C ILE A 7 1.34 -4.58 -6.63
N ARG A 8 2.44 -5.05 -7.23
CA ARG A 8 3.53 -4.17 -7.69
C ARG A 8 3.08 -3.18 -8.76
N LYS A 9 2.23 -3.60 -9.69
CA LYS A 9 1.64 -2.69 -10.69
C LYS A 9 0.83 -1.60 -9.99
N ARG A 10 -0.06 -1.97 -9.06
CA ARG A 10 -0.90 -1.05 -8.28
C ARG A 10 -0.08 -0.07 -7.44
N MET A 11 0.99 -0.53 -6.80
CA MET A 11 1.92 0.32 -6.05
C MET A 11 2.55 1.41 -6.93
N ARG A 12 2.98 1.05 -8.15
CA ARG A 12 3.54 2.02 -9.11
C ARG A 12 2.51 3.05 -9.57
N GLU A 13 1.29 2.61 -9.88
CA GLU A 13 0.19 3.50 -10.28
C GLU A 13 -0.18 4.49 -9.15
N LEU A 14 -0.14 4.04 -7.91
CA LEU A 14 -0.40 4.88 -6.74
C LEU A 14 0.79 5.78 -6.36
N GLY A 15 1.99 5.50 -6.85
CA GLY A 15 3.19 6.27 -6.49
C GLY A 15 3.74 5.90 -5.11
N VAL A 16 3.58 4.65 -4.68
CA VAL A 16 4.16 4.15 -3.43
C VAL A 16 5.68 4.28 -3.48
N GLY A 17 6.26 4.99 -2.51
CA GLY A 17 7.71 5.19 -2.41
C GLY A 17 8.44 4.12 -1.61
N ARG A 18 7.81 3.61 -0.54
CA ARG A 18 8.35 2.52 0.29
C ARG A 18 7.22 1.64 0.81
N TYR A 19 7.50 0.36 0.98
CA TYR A 19 6.58 -0.58 1.62
C TYR A 19 7.34 -1.58 2.51
N TRP A 20 6.61 -2.17 3.46
CA TRP A 20 7.07 -3.21 4.37
C TRP A 20 6.00 -4.27 4.49
N ILE A 21 6.44 -5.50 4.72
CA ILE A 21 5.58 -6.65 5.01
C ILE A 21 6.15 -7.28 6.27
N GLU A 22 5.31 -7.40 7.30
CA GLU A 22 5.62 -8.04 8.57
C GLU A 22 4.69 -9.25 8.74
N GLY A 23 5.20 -10.41 9.15
CA GLY A 23 4.39 -11.62 9.32
C GLY A 23 5.05 -12.89 8.79
N GLU A 24 4.37 -14.02 8.95
CA GLU A 24 4.87 -15.33 8.53
C GLU A 24 4.42 -15.68 7.09
N PRO A 25 5.25 -16.40 6.31
CA PRO A 25 4.84 -16.89 5.00
C PRO A 25 3.61 -17.80 5.10
N GLY A 26 2.50 -17.39 4.46
CA GLY A 26 1.25 -18.16 4.47
C GLY A 26 0.42 -18.03 5.75
N GLY A 27 0.81 -17.12 6.65
CA GLY A 27 0.03 -16.77 7.84
C GLY A 27 -0.32 -15.28 7.87
N PRO A 28 -0.94 -14.82 8.97
CA PRO A 28 -1.33 -13.44 9.15
C PRO A 28 -0.16 -12.49 8.92
N ALA A 29 -0.43 -11.41 8.19
CA ALA A 29 0.57 -10.45 7.83
C ALA A 29 0.04 -9.02 7.92
N ARG A 30 0.96 -8.09 8.12
CA ARG A 30 0.73 -6.66 8.10
C ARG A 30 1.50 -6.07 6.93
N PHE A 31 0.81 -5.27 6.14
CA PHE A 31 1.39 -4.51 5.04
C PHE A 31 1.35 -3.03 5.38
N ARG A 32 2.47 -2.35 5.15
CA ARG A 32 2.62 -0.90 5.32
C ARG A 32 3.18 -0.28 4.06
N CYS A 33 2.68 0.87 3.63
CA CYS A 33 3.29 1.66 2.55
C CYS A 33 3.22 3.16 2.79
N THR A 34 4.05 3.92 2.07
CA THR A 34 4.04 5.38 2.08
C THR A 34 3.87 5.96 0.68
N LEU A 35 3.05 7.00 0.57
CA LEU A 35 2.85 7.79 -0.65
C LEU A 35 3.29 9.25 -0.37
N PRO A 36 3.98 9.92 -1.30
CA PRO A 36 4.26 11.34 -1.16
C PRO A 36 2.96 12.16 -1.25
N VAL A 37 2.85 13.22 -0.45
CA VAL A 37 1.73 14.17 -0.50
C VAL A 37 1.97 15.17 -1.64
N ALA A 38 0.98 15.37 -2.50
CA ALA A 38 1.12 16.27 -3.63
C ALA A 38 1.40 17.71 -3.16
N GLY A 39 2.39 18.38 -3.76
CA GLY A 39 2.75 19.76 -3.41
C GLY A 39 3.57 19.92 -2.12
N GLN A 40 3.81 18.85 -1.34
CA GLN A 40 4.58 18.93 -0.09
C GLN A 40 5.85 18.07 -0.16
N ARG A 41 7.01 18.72 -0.30
CA ARG A 41 8.30 18.02 -0.29
C ARG A 41 8.62 17.48 1.09
N GLY A 42 8.98 16.20 1.17
CA GLY A 42 9.39 15.54 2.41
C GLY A 42 8.23 15.05 3.28
N VAL A 43 6.99 15.30 2.88
CA VAL A 43 5.80 14.79 3.57
C VAL A 43 5.28 13.56 2.82
N ALA A 44 5.03 12.49 3.56
CA ALA A 44 4.46 11.27 3.03
C ALA A 44 3.32 10.78 3.92
N GLN A 45 2.22 10.37 3.31
CA GLN A 45 1.11 9.71 3.98
C GLN A 45 1.41 8.21 4.08
N GLN A 46 1.21 7.65 5.26
CA GLN A 46 1.36 6.22 5.52
C GLN A 46 0.01 5.52 5.51
N PHE A 47 -0.01 4.30 4.98
CA PHE A 47 -1.14 3.39 5.01
C PHE A 47 -0.70 2.03 5.55
N GLU A 48 -1.54 1.42 6.36
CA GLU A 48 -1.29 0.11 6.94
C GLU A 48 -2.59 -0.70 6.98
N ALA A 49 -2.46 -2.02 6.80
CA ALA A 49 -3.52 -2.98 7.04
C ALA A 49 -2.95 -4.34 7.43
N GLU A 50 -3.72 -5.08 8.22
CA GLU A 50 -3.50 -6.49 8.52
C GLU A 50 -4.40 -7.35 7.64
N GLY A 51 -4.01 -8.59 7.42
CA GLY A 51 -4.78 -9.59 6.70
C GLY A 51 -4.36 -11.00 7.11
N GLU A 52 -5.16 -11.98 6.71
CA GLU A 52 -4.91 -13.41 6.88
C GLU A 52 -3.67 -13.88 6.12
N ASP A 53 -3.29 -13.13 5.07
CA ASP A 53 -2.03 -13.26 4.38
C ASP A 53 -1.50 -11.90 3.89
N ALA A 54 -0.27 -11.91 3.39
CA ALA A 54 0.40 -10.69 2.91
C ALA A 54 -0.26 -10.07 1.65
N LEU A 55 -0.97 -10.85 0.83
CA LEU A 55 -1.69 -10.32 -0.33
C LEU A 55 -2.93 -9.55 0.13
N GLN A 56 -3.74 -10.14 1.01
CA GLN A 56 -4.94 -9.51 1.57
C GLN A 56 -4.59 -8.22 2.33
N ALA A 57 -3.51 -8.25 3.12
CA ALA A 57 -2.99 -7.07 3.80
C ALA A 57 -2.58 -5.97 2.81
N ALA A 58 -1.86 -6.33 1.74
CA ALA A 58 -1.44 -5.39 0.71
C ALA A 58 -2.62 -4.79 -0.06
N GLU A 59 -3.60 -5.61 -0.49
CA GLU A 59 -4.79 -5.13 -1.18
C GLU A 59 -5.59 -4.15 -0.33
N THR A 60 -5.75 -4.44 0.95
CA THR A 60 -6.49 -3.60 1.89
C THR A 60 -5.79 -2.26 2.09
N ALA A 61 -4.47 -2.26 2.31
CA ALA A 61 -3.70 -1.02 2.46
C ALA A 61 -3.70 -0.18 1.18
N LEU A 62 -3.53 -0.80 0.01
CA LEU A 62 -3.53 -0.09 -1.27
C LEU A 62 -4.92 0.43 -1.66
N ARG A 63 -6.01 -0.23 -1.24
CA ARG A 63 -7.37 0.30 -1.38
C ARG A 63 -7.54 1.58 -0.58
N ARG A 64 -7.07 1.61 0.67
CA ARG A 64 -7.09 2.83 1.52
C ARG A 64 -6.28 3.96 0.90
N ALA A 65 -5.08 3.65 0.40
CA ALA A 65 -4.24 4.62 -0.31
C ALA A 65 -4.92 5.18 -1.58
N ALA A 66 -5.59 4.34 -2.36
CA ALA A 66 -6.30 4.77 -3.56
C ALA A 66 -7.48 5.70 -3.25
N LEU A 67 -8.25 5.39 -2.19
CA LEU A 67 -9.37 6.23 -1.75
C LEU A 67 -8.88 7.61 -1.28
N TRP A 68 -7.83 7.64 -0.45
CA TRP A 68 -7.23 8.90 -0.01
C TRP A 68 -6.67 9.73 -1.18
N LYS A 69 -5.96 9.09 -2.12
CA LYS A 69 -5.40 9.80 -3.27
C LYS A 69 -6.48 10.41 -4.17
N ALA A 70 -7.65 9.78 -4.25
CA ALA A 70 -8.80 10.35 -4.94
C ALA A 70 -9.31 11.62 -4.23
N THR A 71 -9.33 11.65 -2.90
CA THR A 71 -9.71 12.85 -2.12
C THR A 71 -8.66 13.97 -2.13
N GLU A 72 -7.39 13.68 -2.41
CA GLU A 72 -6.35 14.71 -2.56
C GLU A 72 -6.39 15.45 -3.91
N SER A 73 -7.04 14.86 -4.90
CA SER A 73 -7.09 15.41 -6.27
C SER A 73 -8.29 16.34 -6.49
N GLU A 74 -9.09 16.59 -5.45
CA GLU A 74 -10.26 17.49 -5.44
C GLU A 74 -9.91 18.89 -4.90
#